data_AF-A0A6P2LE37-F1
#
_entry.id   AF-A0A6P2LE37-F1
#
_cell.length_a   1.000
_cell.length_b   1.000
_cell.length_c   1.000
_cell.angle_alpha   90.00
_cell.angle_beta   90.00
_cell.angle_gamma   90.00
#
_symmetry.space_group_name_H-M   'P 1'
#
loop_
_entity.id
_entity.type
_entity.pdbx_description
1 polymer ?
#
loop_
_entity_poly.entity_id
_entity_poly.type
_entity_poly.pdbx_seq_one_letter_code
_entity_poly.pdbx_strand_id
1 'polypeptide(L)'
;MQRNLREDLSINFDEWLRSRISTIVSRGGDKSAAHDIDEDRELRVALRAVELYANRHPRPPQVNQKQAAEMLGVSARTVHNMISFGTLRLNRCGLVSTEEVDRLLATRS
;
A
#
# COMPACT_ATOMS: atom_id res chain seq x y z
N MET A 1 -9.51 29.07 -26.98
CA MET A 1 -8.28 28.25 -27.04
C MET A 1 -7.98 27.78 -25.62
N GLN A 2 -8.32 26.53 -25.30
CA GLN A 2 -8.19 25.98 -23.95
C GLN A 2 -6.70 25.82 -23.60
N ARG A 3 -6.26 26.39 -22.47
CA ARG A 3 -4.90 26.19 -21.94
C ARG A 3 -4.88 24.88 -21.15
N ASN A 4 -3.96 24.00 -21.51
CA ASN A 4 -3.72 22.72 -20.85
C ASN A 4 -3.32 22.94 -19.40
N LEU A 5 -4.14 22.43 -18.48
CA LEU A 5 -3.95 22.52 -17.02
C LEU A 5 -3.15 21.32 -16.48
N ARG A 6 -1.98 21.02 -17.07
CA ARG A 6 -1.19 19.83 -16.71
C ARG A 6 0.35 20.00 -16.71
N GLU A 7 0.87 21.21 -16.50
CA GLU A 7 2.34 21.41 -16.48
C GLU A 7 2.89 22.15 -15.25
N ASP A 8 2.08 22.36 -14.20
CA ASP A 8 2.50 23.16 -13.04
C ASP A 8 2.65 22.34 -11.74
N LEU A 9 3.22 21.12 -11.83
CA LEU A 9 3.56 20.31 -10.65
C LEU A 9 5.01 19.80 -10.64
N SER A 10 5.85 20.35 -11.51
CA SER A 10 7.30 20.25 -11.36
C SER A 10 7.76 21.37 -10.44
N ILE A 11 7.62 21.17 -9.13
CA ILE A 11 8.55 21.81 -8.20
C ILE A 11 9.93 21.30 -8.64
N ASN A 12 10.73 22.20 -9.21
CA ASN A 12 12.02 21.91 -9.80
C ASN A 12 12.97 21.48 -8.66
N PHE A 13 12.97 20.17 -8.39
CA PHE A 13 13.61 19.54 -7.23
C PHE A 13 15.08 19.94 -7.08
N ASP A 14 15.76 20.16 -8.20
CA ASP A 14 17.15 20.62 -8.25
C ASP A 14 17.32 22.07 -7.76
N GLU A 15 16.36 22.94 -8.03
CA GLU A 15 16.40 24.35 -7.60
C GLU A 15 16.11 24.48 -6.10
N TRP A 16 15.15 23.68 -5.63
CA TRP A 16 14.87 23.53 -4.19
C TRP A 16 16.09 22.94 -3.45
N LEU A 17 16.73 21.90 -3.99
CA LEU A 17 17.92 21.29 -3.40
C LEU A 17 19.09 22.26 -3.33
N ARG A 18 19.37 23.01 -4.40
CA ARG A 18 20.45 24.00 -4.43
C ARG A 18 20.24 25.12 -3.41
N SER A 19 19.00 25.61 -3.29
CA SER A 19 18.61 26.61 -2.28
C SER A 19 18.74 26.08 -0.84
N ARG A 20 18.39 24.81 -0.63
CA ARG A 20 18.42 24.18 0.71
C ARG A 20 19.85 23.85 1.15
N ILE A 21 20.70 23.39 0.24
CA ILE A 21 22.11 23.09 0.52
C ILE A 21 22.88 24.36 0.88
N SER A 22 22.64 25.49 0.20
CA SER A 22 23.27 26.76 0.59
C SER A 22 22.84 27.21 1.99
N THR A 23 21.56 27.02 2.33
CA THR A 23 21.00 27.33 3.66
C THR A 23 21.60 26.47 4.77
N ILE A 24 21.88 25.19 4.49
CA ILE A 24 22.48 24.23 5.45
C ILE A 24 23.96 24.53 5.67
N VAL A 25 24.71 24.83 4.60
CA VAL A 25 26.14 25.17 4.67
C VAL A 25 26.36 26.47 5.48
N SER A 26 25.41 27.41 5.44
CA SER A 26 25.45 28.63 6.26
C SER A 26 25.03 28.44 7.73
N ARG A 27 24.48 27.28 8.11
CA ARG A 27 23.93 26.99 9.45
C ARG A 27 24.67 25.88 10.20
N GLY A 28 25.92 25.59 9.84
CA GLY A 28 26.75 24.59 10.51
C GLY A 28 26.80 24.81 12.02
N GLY A 29 26.01 24.05 12.77
CA GLY A 29 25.88 24.24 14.21
C GLY A 29 25.12 23.16 14.99
N ASP A 30 24.16 22.43 14.40
CA ASP A 30 23.37 21.43 15.16
C ASP A 30 23.31 20.06 14.46
N LYS A 31 23.97 19.07 15.07
CA LYS A 31 24.03 17.69 14.58
C LYS A 31 22.74 16.89 14.84
N SER A 32 21.91 17.30 15.79
CA SER A 32 20.65 16.63 16.13
C SER A 32 19.58 16.80 15.03
N ALA A 33 19.50 18.00 14.42
CA ALA A 33 18.57 18.24 13.33
C ALA A 33 18.89 17.43 12.06
N ALA A 34 20.14 16.98 11.87
CA ALA A 34 20.50 16.15 10.73
C ALA A 34 20.00 14.70 10.86
N HIS A 35 19.96 14.16 12.08
CA HIS A 35 19.46 12.82 12.38
C HIS A 35 17.94 12.73 12.20
N ASP A 36 17.20 13.70 12.75
CA ASP A 36 15.74 13.73 12.68
C ASP A 36 15.24 13.92 11.23
N ILE A 37 15.98 14.68 10.40
CA ILE A 37 15.68 14.86 8.98
C ILE A 37 15.92 13.58 8.17
N ASP A 38 16.85 12.72 8.61
CA ASP A 38 17.12 11.42 7.99
C ASP A 38 16.03 10.40 8.37
N GLU A 39 15.62 10.36 9.63
CA GLU A 39 14.50 9.52 10.09
C GLU A 39 13.18 9.90 9.40
N ASP A 40 12.86 11.20 9.34
CA ASP A 40 11.69 11.71 8.62
C ASP A 40 11.75 11.39 7.12
N ARG A 41 12.96 11.37 6.53
CA ARG A 41 13.18 11.01 5.13
C ARG A 41 12.98 9.53 4.90
N GLU A 42 13.53 8.69 5.77
CA GLU A 42 13.37 7.24 5.74
C GLU A 42 11.89 6.84 5.87
N LEU A 43 11.17 7.46 6.81
CA LEU A 43 9.74 7.22 7.00
C LEU A 43 8.93 7.58 5.75
N ARG A 44 9.21 8.74 5.12
CA ARG A 44 8.55 9.14 3.85
C ARG A 44 8.82 8.15 2.73
N VAL A 45 10.05 7.65 2.61
CA VAL A 45 10.42 6.66 1.59
C VAL A 45 9.71 5.33 1.85
N ALA A 46 9.66 4.87 3.10
CA ALA A 46 8.97 3.65 3.48
C ALA A 46 7.47 3.71 3.17
N LEU A 47 6.79 4.79 3.58
CA LEU A 47 5.37 5.01 3.27
C LEU A 47 5.12 5.02 1.76
N ARG A 48 5.96 5.75 1.00
CA ARG A 48 5.81 5.82 -0.45
C ARG A 48 6.05 4.48 -1.15
N ALA A 49 6.99 3.68 -0.66
CA ALA A 49 7.25 2.34 -1.18
C ALA A 49 6.03 1.41 -0.95
N VAL A 50 5.43 1.46 0.24
CA VAL A 50 4.21 0.70 0.56
C VAL A 50 3.04 1.12 -0.32
N GLU A 51 2.82 2.43 -0.50
CA GLU A 51 1.80 2.96 -1.41
C GLU A 51 2.02 2.47 -2.85
N LEU A 52 3.25 2.59 -3.37
CA LEU A 52 3.58 2.13 -4.71
C LEU A 52 3.40 0.63 -4.86
N TYR A 53 3.76 -0.16 -3.84
CA TYR A 53 3.57 -1.60 -3.83
C TYR A 53 2.08 -1.98 -3.85
N ALA A 54 1.26 -1.32 -3.02
CA ALA A 54 -0.18 -1.51 -2.97
C ALA A 54 -0.86 -1.10 -4.30
N ASN A 55 -0.40 -0.02 -4.93
CA ASN A 55 -0.92 0.45 -6.21
C ASN A 55 -0.48 -0.41 -7.41
N ARG A 56 0.73 -1.00 -7.36
CA ARG A 56 1.27 -1.85 -8.43
C ARG A 56 0.73 -3.28 -8.40
N HIS A 57 0.36 -3.78 -7.22
CA HIS A 57 -0.22 -5.11 -7.05
C HIS A 57 -1.71 -4.96 -6.77
N PRO A 58 -2.56 -4.81 -7.81
CA PRO A 58 -4.00 -4.90 -7.61
C PRO A 58 -4.28 -6.19 -6.85
N ARG A 59 -5.12 -6.12 -5.80
CA ARG A 59 -5.54 -7.31 -5.05
C ARG A 59 -5.92 -8.39 -6.06
N PRO A 60 -5.39 -9.62 -5.93
CA PRO A 60 -5.70 -10.67 -6.88
C PRO A 60 -7.23 -10.85 -6.91
N PRO A 61 -7.87 -10.93 -8.09
CA PRO A 61 -9.32 -11.02 -8.17
C PRO A 61 -9.87 -12.32 -7.56
N GLN A 62 -9.01 -13.34 -7.49
CA GLN A 62 -9.31 -14.66 -6.98
C GLN A 62 -8.09 -15.21 -6.24
N VAL A 63 -8.35 -15.95 -5.17
CA VAL A 63 -7.34 -16.54 -4.30
C VAL A 63 -7.62 -18.03 -4.13
N ASN A 64 -6.57 -18.79 -3.83
CA ASN A 64 -6.73 -20.20 -3.50
C ASN A 64 -7.31 -20.37 -2.07
N GLN A 65 -7.78 -21.57 -1.73
CA GLN A 65 -8.40 -21.82 -0.41
C GLN A 65 -7.44 -21.58 0.77
N LYS A 66 -6.14 -21.84 0.57
CA LYS A 66 -5.11 -21.60 1.60
C LYS A 66 -4.93 -20.10 1.86
N GLN A 67 -4.82 -19.31 0.81
CA GLN A 67 -4.75 -17.86 0.85
C GLN A 67 -6.03 -17.26 1.42
N ALA A 68 -7.20 -17.78 1.06
CA ALA A 68 -8.46 -17.37 1.67
C ALA A 68 -8.47 -17.64 3.19
N ALA A 69 -7.92 -18.77 3.63
CA ALA A 69 -7.78 -19.10 5.05
C ALA A 69 -6.88 -18.10 5.78
N GLU A 70 -5.74 -17.77 5.18
CA GLU A 70 -4.81 -16.75 5.69
C GLU A 70 -5.48 -15.36 5.77
N MET A 71 -6.22 -14.95 4.73
CA MET A 71 -6.92 -13.67 4.70
C MET A 71 -8.07 -13.57 5.71
N LEU A 72 -8.78 -14.68 5.97
CA LEU A 72 -9.87 -14.73 6.95
C LEU A 72 -9.38 -14.95 8.39
N GLY A 73 -8.09 -15.26 8.58
CA GLY A 73 -7.51 -15.58 9.88
C GLY A 73 -8.06 -16.88 10.49
N VAL A 74 -8.33 -17.90 9.66
CA VAL A 74 -8.87 -19.19 10.08
C VAL A 74 -8.07 -20.36 9.53
N SER A 75 -8.31 -21.57 10.04
CA SER A 75 -7.63 -22.77 9.52
C SER A 75 -8.14 -23.17 8.13
N ALA A 76 -7.30 -23.84 7.32
CA ALA A 76 -7.71 -24.40 6.03
C ALA A 76 -8.89 -25.40 6.17
N ARG A 77 -8.96 -26.14 7.28
CA ARG A 77 -10.10 -27.01 7.60
C ARG A 77 -11.39 -26.20 7.73
N THR A 78 -11.33 -25.06 8.41
CA THR A 78 -12.48 -24.16 8.58
C THR A 78 -12.96 -23.64 7.22
N VAL A 79 -12.04 -23.26 6.32
CA VAL A 79 -12.39 -22.85 4.95
C VAL A 79 -13.06 -23.98 4.18
N HIS A 80 -12.51 -25.19 4.23
CA HIS A 80 -13.13 -26.37 3.61
C HIS A 80 -14.56 -26.57 4.12
N ASN A 81 -14.78 -26.48 5.43
CA ASN A 81 -16.10 -26.59 6.03
C ASN A 81 -17.03 -25.47 5.54
N MET A 82 -16.56 -24.22 5.49
CA MET A 82 -17.36 -23.09 4.98
C MET A 82 -17.77 -23.29 3.52
N ILE A 83 -16.92 -23.94 2.71
CA ILE A 83 -17.27 -24.32 1.33
C ILE A 83 -18.32 -25.42 1.32
N SER A 84 -18.13 -26.48 2.11
CA SER A 84 -19.10 -27.58 2.21
C SER A 84 -20.47 -27.14 2.73
N PHE A 85 -20.50 -26.18 3.65
CA PHE A 85 -21.73 -25.59 4.19
C PHE A 85 -22.33 -24.51 3.29
N GLY A 86 -21.68 -24.14 2.20
CA GLY A 86 -22.16 -23.12 1.25
C GLY A 86 -21.98 -21.67 1.71
N THR A 87 -21.32 -21.43 2.85
CA THR A 87 -20.98 -20.09 3.36
C THR A 87 -19.96 -19.38 2.46
N LEU A 88 -19.03 -20.12 1.89
CA LEU A 88 -18.01 -19.63 0.96
C LEU A 88 -18.18 -20.32 -0.40
N ARG A 89 -18.26 -19.55 -1.48
CA ARG A 89 -18.48 -20.10 -2.83
C ARG A 89 -17.17 -20.13 -3.62
N LEU A 90 -16.97 -21.24 -4.32
CA LEU A 90 -15.89 -21.38 -5.29
C LEU A 90 -16.39 -21.00 -6.69
N ASN A 91 -15.50 -20.47 -7.51
CA ASN A 91 -15.75 -20.27 -8.92
C ASN A 91 -15.59 -21.60 -9.71
N ARG A 92 -15.81 -21.54 -11.02
CA ARG A 92 -15.68 -22.71 -11.92
C ARG A 92 -14.28 -23.33 -11.94
N CYS A 93 -13.26 -22.59 -11.51
CA CYS A 93 -11.87 -23.03 -11.44
C CYS A 93 -11.47 -23.52 -10.04
N GLY A 94 -12.39 -23.57 -9.07
CA GLY A 94 -12.10 -23.98 -7.69
C GLY A 94 -11.41 -22.91 -6.84
N LEU A 95 -11.42 -21.65 -7.27
CA LEU A 95 -10.84 -20.49 -6.56
C LEU A 95 -11.93 -19.67 -5.87
N VAL A 96 -11.54 -18.93 -4.82
CA VAL A 96 -12.41 -18.04 -4.04
C VAL A 96 -12.25 -16.63 -4.60
N SER A 97 -13.33 -15.91 -4.90
CA SER A 97 -13.21 -14.49 -5.26
C SER A 97 -12.89 -13.65 -4.02
N THR A 98 -12.07 -12.63 -4.19
CA THR A 98 -11.68 -11.77 -3.06
C THR A 98 -12.85 -10.96 -2.51
N GLU A 99 -13.85 -10.66 -3.36
CA GLU A 99 -15.11 -10.05 -2.91
C GLU A 99 -15.84 -10.94 -1.89
N GLU A 100 -15.75 -12.26 -2.05
CA GLU A 100 -16.40 -13.22 -1.16
C GLU A 100 -15.71 -13.28 0.20
N VAL A 101 -14.38 -13.13 0.20
CA VAL A 101 -13.58 -12.96 1.41
C VAL A 101 -13.95 -11.65 2.10
N ASP A 102 -14.00 -10.54 1.35
CA ASP A 102 -14.34 -9.22 1.88
C ASP A 102 -15.77 -9.19 2.45
N ARG A 103 -16.74 -9.86 1.82
CA ARG A 103 -18.09 -10.03 2.35
C ARG A 103 -18.10 -10.70 3.71
N LEU A 104 -17.35 -11.80 3.87
CA LEU A 104 -17.28 -12.50 5.16
C LEU A 104 -16.58 -11.69 6.24
N LEU A 105 -15.57 -10.90 5.87
CA LEU A 105 -14.90 -9.97 6.79
C LEU A 105 -15.86 -8.86 7.23
N ALA A 106 -16.67 -8.32 6.31
CA ALA A 106 -17.66 -7.29 6.60
C ALA A 106 -18.81 -7.77 7.50
N THR A 107 -19.16 -9.06 7.48
CA THR A 107 -20.17 -9.62 8.41
C THR A 107 -19.64 -9.77 9.84
N ARG A 108 -18.31 -9.75 10.03
CA ARG A 108 -17.66 -10.01 11.32
C ARG A 108 -17.47 -8.75 12.18
N SER A 109 -17.90 -7.58 11.68
CA SER A 109 -17.86 -6.27 12.36
C SER A 109 -19.17 -5.92 13.03
#